data_AF-A0A926Z4F2-F1
#
_entry.id   AF-A0A926Z4F2-F1
#
_cell.length_a   1.000
_cell.length_b   1.000
_cell.length_c   1.000
_cell.angle_alpha   90.00
_cell.angle_beta   90.00
_cell.angle_gamma   90.00
#
_symmetry.space_group_name_H-M   'P 1'
#
loop_
_entity.id
_entity.type
_entity.pdbx_description
1 polymer ?
#
loop_
_entity_poly.entity_id
_entity_poly.type
_entity_poly.pdbx_seq_one_letter_code
_entity_poly.pdbx_strand_id
1 'polypeptide(L)' 'MCLSNLNVIAKSIDALNLTEQLWLLEHIAHQIRVRNELVAMAQDPQIQAELSQIQQEFTITDFDGL' A
#
# COMPACT_ATOMS: atom_id res chain seq x y z
N MET A 1 -7.13 32.33 -7.70
CA MET A 1 -7.88 31.15 -7.21
C MET A 1 -6.98 29.94 -7.44
N CYS A 2 -6.30 29.43 -6.41
CA CYS A 2 -5.42 28.26 -6.58
C CYS A 2 -6.30 27.08 -6.99
N LEU A 3 -6.08 26.50 -8.17
CA LEU A 3 -6.74 25.23 -8.52
C LEU A 3 -6.31 24.21 -7.47
N SER A 4 -7.27 23.69 -6.69
CA SER A 4 -7.03 22.52 -5.84
C SER A 4 -6.47 21.40 -6.72
N ASN A 5 -5.48 20.66 -6.24
CA ASN A 5 -4.88 19.53 -6.96
C ASN A 5 -5.94 18.56 -7.53
N LEU A 6 -7.06 18.39 -6.83
CA LEU A 6 -8.21 17.58 -7.28
C LEU A 6 -8.85 18.09 -8.58
N ASN A 7 -8.91 19.41 -8.81
CA ASN A 7 -9.49 20.00 -10.01
C ASN A 7 -8.56 19.78 -11.23
N VAL A 8 -7.24 19.84 -11.01
CA VAL A 8 -6.26 19.50 -12.06
C VAL A 8 -6.40 18.02 -12.43
N ILE A 9 -6.49 17.13 -11.44
CA ILE A 9 -6.66 15.69 -11.66
C ILE A 9 -7.96 15.38 -12.40
N ALA A 10 -9.09 15.99 -12.01
CA ALA A 10 -10.38 15.79 -12.67
C ALA A 10 -10.30 16.15 -14.16
N LYS A 11 -9.72 17.31 -14.49
CA LYS A 11 -9.51 17.72 -15.89
C LYS A 11 -8.61 16.77 -16.67
N SER A 12 -7.58 16.23 -16.03
CA SER A 12 -6.69 15.25 -16.65
C SER A 12 -7.40 13.92 -16.91
N ILE A 13 -8.32 13.50 -16.05
CA ILE A 13 -9.16 12.31 -16.25
C ILE A 13 -10.15 12.55 -17.40
N ASP A 14 -10.79 13.73 -17.45
CA ASP A 14 -11.72 14.08 -18.52
C ASP A 14 -11.07 14.11 -19.91
N ALA A 15 -9.76 14.33 -19.97
CA ALA A 15 -8.99 14.30 -21.22
C ALA A 15 -8.69 12.87 -21.73
N LEU A 16 -8.87 11.85 -20.90
CA LEU A 16 -8.70 10.45 -21.26
C LEU A 16 -9.93 9.93 -22.00
N ASN A 17 -9.74 8.97 -22.91
CA ASN A 17 -10.87 8.26 -23.51
C ASN A 17 -11.50 7.27 -22.52
N LEU A 18 -12.71 6.77 -22.84
CA LEU A 18 -13.45 5.88 -21.93
C LEU A 18 -12.70 4.60 -21.54
N THR A 19 -11.91 4.03 -22.45
CA THR A 19 -11.11 2.83 -22.16
C THR A 19 -10.00 3.15 -21.15
N GLU A 20 -9.32 4.27 -21.33
CA GLU A 20 -8.27 4.74 -20.41
C GLU A 20 -8.85 5.11 -19.03
N GLN A 21 -10.00 5.77 -19.00
CA GLN A 21 -10.70 6.08 -17.74
C GLN A 21 -11.10 4.81 -16.99
N LEU A 22 -11.65 3.81 -17.69
CA LEU A 22 -12.03 2.53 -17.09
C LEU A 22 -10.80 1.80 -16.53
N TRP A 23 -9.72 1.71 -17.32
CA TRP A 23 -8.47 1.09 -16.88
C TRP A 23 -7.92 1.80 -15.63
N LEU A 24 -7.92 3.14 -15.60
CA LEU A 24 -7.44 3.91 -14.46
C LEU A 24 -8.28 3.66 -13.20
N LEU A 25 -9.61 3.60 -13.35
CA LEU A 25 -10.52 3.29 -12.26
C LEU A 25 -10.22 1.92 -11.64
N GLU A 26 -10.09 0.89 -12.48
CA GLU A 26 -9.77 -0.47 -12.04
C GLU A 26 -8.40 -0.54 -11.36
N HIS A 27 -7.40 0.15 -11.93
CA HIS A 27 -6.06 0.20 -11.38
C HIS A 27 -6.04 0.86 -9.98
N ILE A 28 -6.74 1.98 -9.81
CA ILE A 28 -6.87 2.65 -8.51
C ILE A 28 -7.62 1.77 -7.50
N ALA A 29 -8.74 1.15 -7.92
CA ALA A 29 -9.50 0.25 -7.06
C ALA A 29 -8.65 -0.94 -6.58
N HIS A 30 -7.86 -1.53 -7.49
CA HIS A 30 -6.94 -2.62 -7.17
C HIS A 30 -5.87 -2.16 -6.16
N GLN A 31 -5.25 -1.00 -6.38
CA GLN A 31 -4.26 -0.46 -5.43
C GLN A 31 -4.84 -0.25 -4.02
N ILE A 32 -6.06 0.29 -3.92
CA ILE A 32 -6.73 0.49 -2.63
C ILE A 32 -6.96 -0.86 -1.95
N ARG A 33 -7.45 -1.85 -2.69
CA ARG A 33 -7.69 -3.19 -2.16
C ARG A 33 -6.41 -3.83 -1.63
N VAL A 34 -5.33 -3.84 -2.42
CA VAL A 34 -4.03 -4.39 -2.01
C VAL A 34 -3.51 -3.70 -0.76
N ARG A 35 -3.59 -2.37 -0.67
CA ARG A 35 -3.17 -1.64 0.54
C ARG A 35 -3.99 -2.04 1.76
N ASN A 36 -5.30 -2.21 1.62
CA ASN A 36 -6.15 -2.66 2.72
C ASN A 36 -5.83 -4.10 3.14
N GLU A 37 -5.57 -4.99 2.19
CA GLU A 37 -5.14 -6.38 2.48
C GLU A 37 -3.79 -6.39 3.22
N LEU A 38 -2.82 -5.58 2.78
CA LEU A 38 -1.53 -5.45 3.48
C LEU A 38 -1.68 -4.88 4.89
N VAL A 39 -2.57 -3.89 5.09
CA VAL A 39 -2.87 -3.37 6.44
C VAL A 39 -3.50 -4.46 7.31
N ALA A 40 -4.43 -5.26 6.76
CA ALA A 40 -5.04 -6.36 7.48
C ALA A 40 -4.00 -7.43 7.85
N MET A 41 -3.10 -7.79 6.93
CA MET A 41 -1.98 -8.70 7.20
C MET A 41 -1.02 -8.14 8.25
N ALA A 42 -0.70 -6.85 8.19
CA ALA A 42 0.13 -6.20 9.19
C ALA A 42 -0.55 -6.16 10.57
N GLN A 43 -1.88 -6.19 10.64
CA GLN A 43 -2.63 -6.28 11.90
C GLN A 43 -2.91 -7.72 12.34
N ASP A 44 -2.55 -8.72 11.54
CA ASP A 44 -2.77 -10.13 11.86
C ASP A 44 -1.91 -10.55 13.07
N PRO A 45 -2.52 -11.02 14.18
CA PRO A 45 -1.77 -11.39 15.38
C PRO A 45 -0.78 -12.53 15.18
N GLN A 46 -1.04 -13.47 14.27
CA GLN A 46 -0.13 -14.57 13.98
C GLN A 46 1.10 -14.05 13.23
N ILE A 47 0.89 -13.21 12.21
CA ILE A 47 1.99 -12.56 11.47
C ILE A 47 2.85 -11.71 12.41
N GLN A 48 2.22 -10.96 13.32
CA GLN A 48 2.95 -10.16 14.31
C GLN A 48 3.73 -11.02 15.30
N ALA A 49 3.19 -12.17 15.72
CA ALA A 49 3.90 -13.12 16.58
C ALA A 49 5.12 -13.72 15.86
N GLU A 50 4.96 -14.14 14.60
CA GLU A 50 6.06 -14.67 13.77
C GLU A 50 7.15 -13.61 13.56
N LEU A 51 6.79 -12.38 13.19
CA LEU A 51 7.76 -11.27 13.05
C LEU A 51 8.50 -10.98 14.36
N SER A 52 7.81 -11.05 15.50
CA SER A 52 8.43 -10.87 16.82
C SER A 52 9.42 -11.98 17.16
N GLN A 53 9.10 -13.24 16.82
CA GLN A 53 9.99 -14.39 17.01
C GLN A 53 11.23 -14.25 16.12
N ILE A 54 11.06 -13.93 14.84
CA ILE A 54 12.16 -13.68 13.91
C ILE A 54 13.08 -12.57 14.44
N GLN A 55 12.51 -11.46 14.92
CA GLN A 55 13.30 -10.37 15.51
C GLN A 55 14.12 -10.83 16.73
N GLN A 56 13.56 -11.70 17.58
CA GLN A 56 14.27 -12.26 18.73
C GLN A 56 15.43 -13.17 18.30
N GLU A 57 15.21 -14.04 17.31
CA GLU A 57 16.25 -14.93 16.75
C GLU A 57 17.45 -14.17 16.20
N PHE A 58 17.20 -13.07 15.45
CA PHE A 58 18.27 -12.22 14.93
C PHE A 58 18.97 -11.40 16.03
N THR A 59 18.23 -10.94 17.05
CA THR A 59 18.82 -10.20 18.18
C THR A 59 19.78 -11.07 19.01
N ILE A 60 19.51 -12.37 19.12
CA ILE A 60 20.37 -13.33 19.83
C ILE A 60 21.64 -13.63 19.02
N THR A 61 21.54 -13.66 17.69
CA THR A 61 22.66 -13.97 16.79
C THR A 61 23.67 -12.82 16.72
N ASP A 62 23.25 -11.57 16.88
CA ASP A 62 24.16 -10.40 16.96
C ASP A 62 24.96 -10.31 18.27
N PHE A 63 24.57 -11.06 19.32
CA PHE A 63 25.25 -11.05 20.62
C PHE A 63 26.29 -12.17 20.80
N ASP A 64 26.33 -13.19 19.92
CA ASP A 64 27.27 -14.33 19.98
C ASP A 64 28.39 -14.23 18.92
N GLY A 65 28.56 -13.03 18.32
CA GLY A 65 29.33 -12.82 17.10
C GLY A 65 30.49 -11.82 17.14
N LEU A 66 31.02 -11.45 18.32
CA LEU A 66 32.30 -10.73 18.47
C LEU A 66 33.11 -11.19 19.68
#